data_AF-A0A3B6PMP2-F1
#
_entry.id   AF-A0A3B6PMP2-F1
#
_cell.length_a   1.000
_cell.length_b   1.000
_cell.length_c   1.000
_cell.angle_alpha   90.00
_cell.angle_beta   90.00
_cell.angle_gamma   90.00
#
_symmetry.space_group_name_H-M   'P 1'
#
loop_
_entity.id
_entity.type
_entity.pdbx_description
1 polymer ?
#
loop_
_entity_poly.entity_id
_entity_poly.type
_entity_poly.pdbx_seq_one_letter_code
_entity_poly.pdbx_strand_id
1 'polypeptide(L)'
;MPGSTGDQLPELVQLLERVWQAMSGVVQALWPSISLPEGLGGLAEKLQGVRQRLRLWKISACRQGAREAWAMVKTRYPKADPNHMAEVGPVGPDGKEIPMSLMYDQVELAAKYFQQDCKLDNLLDGIEKEYN
;
A
#
# COMPACT_ATOMS: atom_id res chain seq x y z
N MET A 1 31.29 42.47 -8.22
CA MET A 1 31.86 41.12 -8.41
C MET A 1 30.72 40.22 -8.88
N PRO A 2 30.65 39.81 -10.15
CA PRO A 2 29.68 38.81 -10.55
C PRO A 2 30.18 37.46 -10.05
N GLY A 3 29.43 36.84 -9.13
CA GLY A 3 29.71 35.49 -8.65
C GLY A 3 29.70 34.51 -9.82
N SER A 4 30.74 33.69 -9.89
CA SER A 4 31.00 32.70 -10.92
C SER A 4 29.82 31.76 -11.11
N THR A 5 29.15 31.85 -12.26
CA THR A 5 28.15 30.87 -12.72
C THR A 5 28.75 29.47 -12.89
N GLY A 6 30.09 29.35 -12.92
CA GLY A 6 30.82 28.10 -13.09
C GLY A 6 30.79 27.16 -11.89
N ASP A 7 30.60 27.69 -10.67
CA ASP A 7 30.58 26.86 -9.44
C ASP A 7 29.21 26.21 -9.19
N GLN A 8 28.15 26.69 -9.84
CA GLN A 8 26.77 26.21 -9.63
C GLN A 8 26.43 24.97 -10.48
N LEU A 9 27.10 24.79 -11.61
CA LEU A 9 26.81 23.71 -12.56
C LEU A 9 27.12 22.32 -11.99
N PRO A 10 28.28 22.09 -11.32
CA PRO A 10 28.57 20.82 -10.66
C PRO A 10 27.59 20.49 -9.52
N GLU A 11 27.18 21.50 -8.75
CA GLU A 11 26.20 21.33 -7.68
C GLU A 11 24.82 20.93 -8.23
N LEU A 12 24.39 21.56 -9.33
CA LEU A 12 23.12 21.23 -9.99
C LEU A 12 23.11 19.79 -10.50
N VAL A 13 24.21 19.34 -11.11
CA VAL A 13 24.35 17.95 -11.60
C VAL A 13 24.29 16.96 -10.44
N GLN A 14 24.97 17.24 -9.33
CA GLN A 14 24.90 16.38 -8.13
C GLN A 14 23.50 16.32 -7.52
N LEU A 15 22.80 17.45 -7.47
CA LEU A 15 21.43 17.50 -6.99
C LEU A 15 20.51 16.66 -7.89
N LEU A 16 20.68 16.78 -9.21
CA LEU A 16 19.92 16.07 -10.20
C LEU A 16 20.07 14.55 -10.06
N GLU A 17 21.29 14.07 -9.85
CA GLU A 17 21.61 12.66 -9.62
C GLU A 17 20.95 12.13 -8.33
N ARG A 18 20.97 12.91 -7.24
CA ARG A 18 20.31 12.52 -5.99
C ARG A 18 18.80 12.44 -6.15
N VAL A 19 18.20 13.40 -6.87
CA VAL A 19 16.77 13.39 -7.18
C VAL A 19 16.44 12.17 -8.04
N TRP A 20 17.25 11.88 -9.06
CA TRP A 20 17.10 10.69 -9.89
C TRP A 20 17.05 9.41 -9.06
N GLN A 21 18.04 9.21 -8.18
CA GLN A 21 18.15 8.01 -7.35
C GLN A 21 16.96 7.88 -6.40
N ALA A 22 16.58 8.97 -5.72
CA ALA A 22 15.44 8.97 -4.81
C ALA A 22 14.13 8.63 -5.53
N MET A 23 13.86 9.27 -6.67
CA MET A 23 12.63 9.06 -7.43
C MET A 23 12.62 7.67 -8.09
N SER A 24 13.78 7.15 -8.48
CA SER A 24 13.92 5.78 -9.00
C SER A 24 13.49 4.75 -7.96
N GLY A 25 13.91 4.91 -6.71
CA GLY A 25 13.46 4.06 -5.60
C GLY A 25 11.96 4.11 -5.38
N VAL A 26 11.34 5.30 -5.49
CA VAL A 26 9.88 5.45 -5.41
C VAL A 26 9.17 4.72 -6.56
N VAL A 27 9.68 4.86 -7.80
CA VAL A 27 9.10 4.19 -8.97
C VAL A 27 9.22 2.67 -8.84
N GLN A 28 10.37 2.15 -8.42
CA GLN A 28 10.56 0.70 -8.20
C GLN A 28 9.64 0.14 -7.11
N ALA A 29 9.42 0.88 -6.02
CA ALA A 29 8.52 0.46 -4.95
C ALA A 29 7.05 0.42 -5.41
N LEU A 30 6.64 1.39 -6.23
CA LEU A 30 5.27 1.50 -6.72
C LEU A 30 5.00 0.61 -7.94
N TRP A 31 6.00 0.36 -8.79
CA TRP A 31 5.92 -0.52 -9.96
C TRP A 31 7.08 -1.54 -10.02
N PRO A 32 7.11 -2.54 -9.11
CA PRO A 32 8.20 -3.51 -9.04
C PRO A 32 8.41 -4.35 -10.31
N SER A 33 7.41 -4.47 -11.18
CA SER A 33 7.47 -5.25 -12.43
C SER A 33 7.96 -4.46 -13.65
N ILE A 34 8.20 -3.14 -13.52
CA ILE A 34 8.56 -2.27 -14.64
C ILE A 34 10.06 -1.94 -14.58
N SER A 35 10.73 -1.97 -15.74
CA SER A 35 12.11 -1.50 -15.86
C SER A 35 12.23 -0.01 -15.50
N LEU A 36 13.37 0.36 -14.93
CA LEU A 36 13.59 1.76 -14.57
C LEU A 36 13.56 2.64 -15.84
N PRO A 37 12.84 3.77 -15.84
CA PRO A 37 12.81 4.68 -16.99
C PRO A 37 14.21 5.19 -17.32
N GLU A 38 14.47 5.51 -18.59
CA GLU A 38 15.71 6.17 -19.00
C GLU A 38 15.59 7.68 -18.81
N GLY A 39 16.47 8.26 -17.98
CA GLY A 39 16.56 9.70 -17.78
C GLY A 39 15.32 10.36 -17.16
N LEU A 40 15.48 11.60 -16.71
CA LEU A 40 14.47 12.33 -15.90
C LEU A 40 13.12 12.47 -16.58
N GLY A 41 13.09 12.55 -17.91
CA GLY A 41 11.85 12.62 -18.68
C GLY A 41 10.97 11.39 -18.46
N GLY A 42 11.52 10.18 -18.62
CA GLY A 42 10.78 8.95 -18.42
C GLY A 42 10.33 8.75 -16.97
N LEU A 43 11.14 9.23 -16.02
CA LEU A 43 10.81 9.17 -14.60
C LEU A 43 9.68 10.15 -14.25
N ALA A 44 9.71 11.37 -14.81
CA ALA A 44 8.63 12.34 -14.70
C ALA A 44 7.31 11.81 -15.29
N GLU A 45 7.34 11.17 -16.46
CA GLU A 45 6.16 10.55 -17.07
C GLU A 45 5.53 9.49 -16.18
N LYS A 46 6.32 8.57 -15.61
CA LYS A 46 5.81 7.55 -14.67
C LYS A 46 5.19 8.18 -13.43
N LEU A 47 5.77 9.25 -12.93
CA LEU A 47 5.30 9.94 -11.73
C LEU A 47 4.00 10.72 -11.95
N GLN A 48 3.61 11.04 -13.18
CA GLN A 48 2.29 11.62 -13.44
C GLN A 48 1.16 10.71 -12.92
N GLY A 49 1.35 9.38 -12.96
CA GLY A 49 0.41 8.38 -12.45
C GLY A 49 0.54 8.02 -10.96
N VAL A 50 1.46 8.64 -10.22
CA VAL A 50 1.83 8.22 -8.85
C VAL A 50 0.67 8.26 -7.87
N ARG A 51 -0.18 9.30 -7.96
CA ARG A 51 -1.34 9.46 -7.06
C ARG A 51 -2.34 8.32 -7.24
N GLN A 52 -2.59 7.92 -8.47
CA GLN A 52 -3.49 6.81 -8.77
C GLN A 52 -2.91 5.49 -8.28
N ARG A 53 -1.61 5.26 -8.50
CA ARG A 53 -0.93 4.05 -8.03
C ARG A 53 -0.94 3.93 -6.51
N LEU A 54 -0.67 5.01 -5.79
CA LEU A 54 -0.77 5.06 -4.33
C LEU A 54 -2.19 4.77 -3.83
N ARG A 55 -3.23 5.25 -4.53
CA ARG A 55 -4.61 4.95 -4.18
C ARG A 55 -4.93 3.45 -4.35
N LEU A 56 -4.49 2.86 -5.45
CA LEU A 56 -4.64 1.42 -5.69
C LEU A 56 -3.93 0.59 -4.63
N TRP A 57 -2.69 0.96 -4.30
CA TRP A 57 -1.93 0.30 -3.25
C TRP A 57 -2.63 0.35 -1.89
N LYS A 58 -3.18 1.51 -1.48
CA LYS A 58 -3.98 1.62 -0.25
C LYS A 58 -5.19 0.69 -0.24
N ILE A 59 -5.95 0.64 -1.35
CA ILE A 59 -7.13 -0.24 -1.46
C ILE A 59 -6.72 -1.71 -1.39
N SER A 60 -5.64 -2.09 -2.05
CA SER A 60 -5.10 -3.45 -2.06
C SER A 60 -4.70 -3.89 -0.64
N ALA A 61 -3.93 -3.06 0.07
CA ALA A 61 -3.56 -3.33 1.46
C ALA A 61 -4.78 -3.47 2.38
N CYS A 62 -5.80 -2.61 2.23
CA CYS A 62 -7.04 -2.75 3.01
C CYS A 62 -7.78 -4.05 2.71
N ARG A 63 -7.85 -4.47 1.44
CA ARG A 63 -8.51 -5.73 1.05
C ARG A 63 -7.79 -6.95 1.58
N GLN A 64 -6.46 -6.94 1.54
CA GLN A 64 -5.67 -8.05 2.04
C GLN A 64 -5.79 -8.17 3.56
N GLY A 65 -5.67 -7.06 4.30
CA GLY A 65 -5.94 -7.06 5.73
C GLY A 65 -7.35 -7.54 6.09
N ALA A 66 -8.36 -7.17 5.29
CA ALA A 66 -9.72 -7.67 5.47
C ALA A 66 -9.86 -9.18 5.18
N ARG A 67 -9.15 -9.71 4.17
CA ARG A 67 -9.13 -11.16 3.86
C ARG A 67 -8.49 -11.96 4.99
N GLU A 68 -7.34 -11.52 5.50
CA GLU A 68 -6.66 -12.17 6.63
C GLU A 68 -7.53 -12.13 7.89
N ALA A 69 -8.12 -10.97 8.21
CA ALA A 69 -9.05 -10.82 9.31
C ALA A 69 -10.23 -11.79 9.17
N TRP A 70 -10.84 -11.87 7.99
CA TRP A 70 -11.96 -12.76 7.74
C TRP A 70 -11.57 -14.24 7.83
N ALA A 71 -10.39 -14.62 7.36
CA ALA A 71 -9.88 -15.98 7.51
C ALA A 71 -9.79 -16.37 8.99
N MET A 72 -9.28 -15.49 9.85
CA MET A 72 -9.25 -15.72 11.30
C MET A 72 -10.64 -15.79 11.93
N VAL A 73 -11.59 -14.98 11.47
CA VAL A 73 -12.99 -15.09 11.94
C VAL A 73 -13.56 -16.44 11.57
N LYS A 74 -13.35 -16.91 10.33
CA LYS A 74 -13.91 -18.18 9.84
C LYS A 74 -13.28 -19.41 10.46
N THR A 75 -12.03 -19.36 10.92
CA THR A 75 -11.44 -20.49 11.67
C THR A 75 -12.13 -20.69 13.02
N ARG A 76 -12.55 -19.61 13.69
CA ARG A 76 -13.21 -19.66 15.00
C ARG A 76 -14.74 -19.79 14.90
N TYR A 77 -15.32 -19.19 13.86
CA TYR A 77 -16.75 -19.13 13.60
C TYR A 77 -17.02 -19.64 12.17
N PRO A 78 -16.96 -20.96 11.92
CA PRO A 78 -17.06 -21.51 10.58
C PRO A 78 -18.41 -21.21 9.91
N LYS A 79 -19.47 -20.99 10.69
CA LYS A 79 -20.82 -20.64 10.23
C LYS A 79 -21.08 -19.14 10.12
N ALA A 80 -20.07 -18.28 10.38
CA ALA A 80 -20.23 -16.84 10.22
C ALA A 80 -20.60 -16.50 8.76
N ASP A 81 -21.66 -15.71 8.62
CA ASP A 81 -22.13 -15.16 7.36
C ASP A 81 -21.44 -13.81 7.10
N PRO A 82 -20.80 -13.62 5.92
CA PRO A 82 -20.05 -12.40 5.63
C PRO A 82 -20.93 -11.16 5.51
N ASN A 83 -22.16 -11.27 5.01
CA ASN A 83 -23.06 -10.12 4.84
C ASN A 83 -23.58 -9.66 6.21
N HIS A 84 -24.01 -10.60 7.04
CA HIS A 84 -24.44 -10.30 8.40
C HIS A 84 -23.29 -9.72 9.24
N MET A 85 -22.08 -10.26 9.13
CA MET A 85 -20.92 -9.71 9.83
C MET A 85 -20.59 -8.28 9.38
N ALA A 86 -20.74 -7.97 8.09
CA ALA A 86 -20.47 -6.64 7.56
C ALA A 86 -21.51 -5.59 7.99
N GLU A 87 -22.78 -6.00 8.13
CA GLU A 87 -23.89 -5.10 8.45
C GLU A 87 -24.18 -4.97 9.95
N VAL A 88 -24.06 -6.07 10.70
CA VAL A 88 -24.51 -6.18 12.09
C VAL A 88 -23.36 -6.50 13.04
N GLY A 89 -22.34 -7.21 12.56
CA GLY A 89 -21.17 -7.58 13.35
C GLY A 89 -21.29 -8.98 14.00
N PRO A 90 -20.37 -9.33 14.91
CA PRO A 90 -20.32 -10.65 15.49
C PRO A 90 -21.45 -10.88 16.50
N VAL A 91 -22.05 -12.07 16.43
CA VAL A 91 -23.11 -12.50 17.34
C VAL A 91 -22.53 -13.51 18.33
N GLY A 92 -22.78 -13.28 19.61
CA GLY A 92 -22.38 -14.15 20.70
C GLY A 92 -23.11 -15.50 20.69
N PRO A 93 -22.64 -16.48 21.50
CA PRO A 93 -23.29 -17.78 21.60
C PRO A 93 -24.75 -17.71 22.09
N ASP A 94 -25.10 -16.62 22.78
CA ASP A 94 -26.45 -16.30 23.27
C ASP A 94 -27.33 -15.59 22.23
N GLY A 95 -26.84 -15.40 21.00
CA GLY A 95 -27.56 -14.73 19.92
C GLY A 95 -27.54 -13.21 20.01
N LYS A 96 -26.77 -12.61 20.93
CA LYS A 96 -26.69 -11.15 21.09
C LYS A 96 -25.52 -10.56 20.32
N GLU A 97 -25.71 -9.36 19.80
CA GLU A 97 -24.64 -8.59 19.14
C GLU A 97 -23.54 -8.23 20.13
N ILE A 98 -22.28 -8.41 19.71
CA ILE A 98 -21.11 -7.99 20.47
C ILE A 98 -20.68 -6.61 19.94
N PRO A 99 -20.64 -5.58 20.80
CA PRO A 99 -20.23 -4.24 20.36
C PRO A 99 -18.82 -4.24 19.76
N MET A 100 -18.71 -3.75 18.53
CA MET A 100 -17.42 -3.69 17.81
C MET A 100 -16.36 -2.86 18.54
N SER A 101 -16.78 -1.85 19.32
CA SER A 101 -15.88 -1.01 20.13
C SER A 101 -15.08 -1.78 21.18
N LEU A 102 -15.61 -2.90 21.70
CA LEU A 102 -14.88 -3.75 22.65
C LEU A 102 -13.72 -4.51 22.01
N MET A 103 -13.73 -4.65 20.69
CA MET A 103 -12.77 -5.47 19.96
C MET A 103 -11.65 -4.64 19.31
N TYR A 104 -11.92 -3.39 18.91
CA TYR A 104 -10.97 -2.60 18.12
C TYR A 104 -9.63 -2.35 18.83
N ASP A 105 -9.64 -2.06 20.14
CA ASP A 105 -8.41 -1.80 20.91
C ASP A 105 -7.50 -3.05 20.98
N GLN A 106 -8.10 -4.25 21.03
CA GLN A 106 -7.36 -5.52 21.03
C GLN A 106 -6.90 -5.92 19.63
N VAL A 107 -7.68 -5.56 18.61
CA VAL A 107 -7.38 -5.83 17.20
C VAL A 107 -6.26 -4.93 16.68
N GLU A 108 -6.08 -3.72 17.20
CA GLU A 108 -5.04 -2.79 16.74
C GLU A 108 -3.63 -3.41 16.85
N LEU A 109 -3.34 -4.10 17.95
CA LEU A 109 -2.04 -4.75 18.15
C LEU A 109 -1.84 -5.90 17.16
N ALA A 110 -2.85 -6.73 16.95
CA ALA A 110 -2.80 -7.82 15.99
C ALA A 110 -2.68 -7.29 14.55
N ALA A 111 -3.42 -6.24 14.20
CA ALA A 111 -3.35 -5.60 12.89
C ALA A 111 -1.95 -5.07 12.56
N LYS A 112 -1.19 -4.58 13.56
CA LYS A 112 0.21 -4.18 13.38
C LYS A 112 1.12 -5.35 13.04
N TYR A 113 0.88 -6.54 13.58
CA TYR A 113 1.61 -7.76 13.22
C TYR A 113 1.23 -8.25 11.81
N PHE A 114 -0.06 -8.29 11.48
CA PHE A 114 -0.52 -8.64 10.13
C PHE A 114 -0.02 -7.66 9.05
N GLN A 115 0.13 -6.38 9.40
CA GLN A 115 0.74 -5.39 8.50
C GLN A 115 2.20 -5.74 8.15
N GLN A 116 2.94 -6.42 9.05
CA GLN A 116 4.30 -6.90 8.76
C GLN A 116 4.28 -8.11 7.82
N ASP A 117 3.25 -8.94 7.88
CA ASP A 117 3.06 -10.06 6.95
C ASP A 117 2.61 -9.55 5.57
N CYS A 118 1.72 -8.54 5.53
CA CYS A 118 1.33 -7.83 4.32
C CYS A 118 2.50 -7.08 3.64
N LYS A 119 3.62 -6.85 4.33
CA LYS A 119 4.86 -6.29 3.74
C LYS A 119 5.50 -7.25 2.73
N LEU A 120 5.14 -8.54 2.78
CA LEU A 120 5.58 -9.61 1.88
C LEU A 120 4.58 -9.91 0.76
N ASP A 121 3.35 -9.40 0.85
CA ASP A 121 2.45 -9.33 -0.29
C ASP A 121 2.92 -8.19 -1.20
N ASN A 122 3.92 -8.54 -2.02
CA ASN A 122 4.12 -8.11 -3.40
C ASN A 122 2.86 -7.37 -3.91
N LEU A 123 2.93 -6.21 -4.55
CA LEU A 123 2.81 -6.10 -6.01
C LEU A 123 1.57 -6.73 -6.70
N LEU A 124 0.80 -7.61 -6.06
CA LEU A 124 -0.07 -8.65 -6.60
C LEU A 124 -1.27 -8.08 -7.34
N ASP A 125 -1.69 -6.84 -7.05
CA ASP A 125 -2.70 -6.11 -7.82
C ASP A 125 -2.13 -5.22 -8.94
N GLY A 126 -0.84 -5.28 -9.27
CA GLY A 126 -0.39 -4.81 -10.58
C GLY A 126 -1.10 -5.50 -11.75
N ILE A 127 -1.77 -6.63 -11.47
CA ILE A 127 -1.87 -7.77 -12.37
C ILE A 127 -3.32 -8.04 -12.81
N GLU A 128 -4.35 -7.70 -12.02
CA GLU A 128 -5.75 -7.95 -12.45
C GLU A 128 -6.28 -6.94 -13.50
N LYS A 129 -5.57 -5.84 -13.78
CA LYS A 129 -6.10 -4.73 -14.63
C LYS A 129 -5.20 -4.13 -15.70
N GLU A 130 -3.98 -4.62 -15.94
CA GLU A 130 -3.42 -4.42 -17.29
C GLU A 130 -4.15 -5.27 -18.35
N TYR A 131 -4.97 -6.24 -17.91
CA TYR A 131 -5.74 -7.20 -18.73
C TYR A 131 -7.25 -6.87 -18.84
N ASN A 132 -7.63 -5.61 -18.68
CA ASN A 132 -8.92 -5.05 -19.14
C ASN A 132 -8.70 -3.65 -19.73
#